data_AF-A0A5N6ZU94-F1
#
_entry.id   AF-A0A5N6ZU94-F1
#
_cell.length_a   1.000
_cell.length_b   1.000
_cell.length_c   1.000
_cell.angle_alpha   90.00
_cell.angle_beta   90.00
_cell.angle_gamma   90.00
#
_symmetry.space_group_name_H-M   'P 1'
#
loop_
_entity.id
_entity.type
_entity.pdbx_description
1 polymer ?
#
loop_
_entity_poly.entity_id
_entity_poly.type
_entity_poly.pdbx_seq_one_letter_code
_entity_poly.pdbx_strand_id
1 'polypeptide(L)'
;MTTYQTPDPPNYTLFDAILDWGHHNTHQISEAHLSKGGWEGWAQEEMRMLFNAGREDNCYQNNARQAADIVLTPGTSGAEVFAQPYVDEESVVIELKCESYWNAQKFRSEVKKDMQKVNSGVFRESLLQRGCNVYCIALAMTGEGAYDMESLGLELFESNGGLGAPFQVWWFMRRFEAEERSEEEEDGGSMDENDEEEEDEDDEGVDFGPDEGSSDEEGDGYDNGYHNGYHSGHNGGWDLHYY
;
A
#
# COMPACT_ATOMS: atom_id res chain seq x y z
N MET A 1 4.74 15.60 26.52
CA MET A 1 5.46 14.72 25.57
C MET A 1 5.76 15.57 24.36
N THR A 2 7.03 15.91 24.18
CA THR A 2 7.53 16.80 23.13
C THR A 2 7.76 15.95 21.89
N THR A 3 6.99 16.17 20.82
CA THR A 3 7.22 15.57 19.52
C THR A 3 8.51 16.16 18.94
N TYR A 4 9.56 15.36 18.82
CA TYR A 4 10.73 15.74 18.04
C TYR A 4 10.30 15.74 16.56
N GLN A 5 10.18 16.93 15.96
CA GLN A 5 10.12 17.05 14.51
C GLN A 5 11.52 16.78 13.97
N THR A 6 11.69 15.67 13.26
CA THR A 6 12.87 15.41 12.44
C THR A 6 12.74 16.27 11.17
N PRO A 7 13.72 17.12 10.83
CA PRO A 7 13.66 18.02 9.66
C PRO A 7 13.76 17.29 8.31
N ASP A 8 14.02 15.98 8.37
CA ASP A 8 14.20 15.11 7.22
C ASP A 8 13.23 13.92 7.36
N PRO A 9 12.65 13.42 6.24
CA PRO A 9 11.83 12.24 6.32
C PRO A 9 12.70 11.06 6.79
N PRO A 10 12.19 10.20 7.69
CA PRO A 10 12.93 9.03 8.15
C PRO A 10 13.38 8.08 7.03
N ASN A 11 12.77 8.18 5.85
CA ASN A 11 12.93 7.23 4.75
C ASN A 11 13.14 7.92 3.40
N TYR A 12 14.34 8.47 3.17
CA TYR A 12 14.71 9.10 1.90
C TYR A 12 14.51 8.19 0.69
N THR A 13 14.85 6.91 0.80
CA THR A 13 14.74 5.94 -0.30
C THR A 13 13.30 5.82 -0.82
N LEU A 14 12.31 5.82 0.07
CA LEU A 14 10.89 5.79 -0.29
C LEU A 14 10.49 7.05 -1.07
N PHE A 15 10.87 8.23 -0.60
CA PHE A 15 10.50 9.49 -1.23
C PHE A 15 11.22 9.72 -2.57
N ASP A 16 12.51 9.36 -2.65
CA ASP A 16 13.26 9.40 -3.91
C ASP A 16 12.65 8.43 -4.94
N ALA A 17 12.19 7.25 -4.54
CA ALA A 17 11.50 6.33 -5.44
C ALA A 17 10.15 6.87 -5.93
N ILE A 18 9.39 7.60 -5.11
CA ILE A 18 8.17 8.29 -5.55
C ILE A 18 8.49 9.34 -6.62
N LEU A 19 9.54 10.14 -6.42
CA LEU A 19 9.97 11.13 -7.40
C LEU A 19 10.50 10.48 -8.68
N ASP A 20 11.28 9.41 -8.58
CA ASP A 20 11.79 8.67 -9.72
C ASP A 20 10.64 8.03 -10.53
N TRP A 21 9.66 7.42 -9.86
CA TRP A 21 8.43 6.96 -10.50
C TRP A 21 7.69 8.10 -11.20
N GLY A 22 7.56 9.25 -10.54
CA GLY A 22 6.95 10.45 -11.09
C GLY A 22 7.68 10.96 -12.34
N HIS A 23 9.00 10.92 -12.32
CA HIS A 23 9.84 11.31 -13.44
C HIS A 23 9.59 10.39 -14.66
N HIS A 24 9.68 9.08 -14.47
CA HIS A 24 9.48 8.09 -15.53
C HIS A 24 8.06 8.09 -16.13
N ASN A 25 7.06 8.51 -15.36
CA ASN A 25 5.66 8.53 -15.76
C ASN A 25 5.12 9.93 -16.08
N THR A 26 6.01 10.92 -16.28
CA THR A 26 5.63 12.33 -16.42
C THR A 26 4.48 12.57 -17.40
N HIS A 27 4.50 11.91 -18.56
CA HIS A 27 3.47 12.08 -19.59
C HIS A 27 2.11 11.54 -19.12
N GLN A 28 2.08 10.30 -18.64
CA GLN A 28 0.87 9.63 -18.15
C GLN A 28 0.26 10.37 -16.97
N ILE A 29 1.09 10.87 -16.05
CA ILE A 29 0.65 11.67 -14.91
C ILE A 29 0.01 12.97 -15.38
N SER A 30 0.62 13.65 -16.36
CA SER A 30 0.08 14.91 -16.89
C SER A 30 -1.29 14.71 -17.54
N GLU A 31 -1.50 13.60 -18.24
CA GLU A 31 -2.80 13.24 -18.81
C GLU A 31 -3.82 12.86 -17.72
N ALA A 32 -3.41 12.01 -16.76
CA ALA A 32 -4.27 11.55 -15.68
C ALA A 32 -4.70 12.70 -14.73
N HIS A 33 -3.82 13.67 -14.47
CA HIS A 33 -4.14 14.88 -13.69
C HIS A 33 -5.35 15.65 -14.25
N LEU A 34 -5.53 15.64 -15.58
CA LEU A 34 -6.64 16.31 -16.27
C LEU A 34 -7.90 15.43 -16.37
N SER A 35 -7.79 14.14 -16.08
CA SER A 35 -8.90 13.19 -16.13
C SER A 35 -9.85 13.34 -14.93
N LYS A 36 -11.14 13.07 -15.15
CA LYS A 36 -12.16 13.17 -14.10
C LYS A 36 -12.15 11.90 -13.24
N GLY A 37 -11.17 11.81 -12.34
CA GLY A 37 -10.97 10.68 -11.42
C GLY A 37 -10.03 9.61 -11.98
N GLY A 38 -9.73 8.59 -11.17
CA GLY A 38 -8.81 7.51 -11.56
C GLY A 38 -7.32 7.83 -11.37
N TRP A 39 -6.91 9.09 -11.45
CA TRP A 39 -5.54 9.55 -11.17
C TRP A 39 -4.97 8.99 -9.86
N GLU A 40 -5.68 9.23 -8.76
CA GLU A 40 -5.25 8.77 -7.43
C GLU A 40 -5.24 7.24 -7.33
N GLY A 41 -6.31 6.57 -7.77
CA GLY A 41 -6.38 5.10 -7.71
C GLY A 41 -5.31 4.42 -8.58
N TRP A 42 -4.97 5.01 -9.72
CA TRP A 42 -3.87 4.57 -10.56
C TRP A 42 -2.52 4.74 -9.86
N ALA A 43 -2.26 5.93 -9.30
CA ALA A 43 -1.03 6.19 -8.55
C ALA A 43 -0.86 5.24 -7.36
N GLN A 44 -1.94 4.97 -6.63
CA GLN A 44 -1.94 4.00 -5.52
C GLN A 44 -1.55 2.59 -5.98
N GLU A 45 -2.12 2.10 -7.09
CA GLU A 45 -1.80 0.76 -7.62
C GLU A 45 -0.37 0.68 -8.18
N GLU A 46 0.08 1.72 -8.90
CA GLU A 46 1.45 1.81 -9.40
C GLU A 46 2.47 1.82 -8.26
N MET A 47 2.24 2.62 -7.22
CA MET A 47 3.11 2.66 -6.04
C MET A 47 3.07 1.33 -5.27
N ARG A 48 1.91 0.68 -5.19
CA ARG A 48 1.79 -0.65 -4.58
C ARG A 48 2.66 -1.67 -5.32
N MET A 49 2.64 -1.67 -6.65
CA MET A 49 3.52 -2.52 -7.47
C MET A 49 5.00 -2.13 -7.31
N LEU A 50 5.31 -0.83 -7.36
CA LEU A 50 6.66 -0.30 -7.18
C LEU A 50 7.28 -0.78 -5.87
N PHE A 51 6.53 -0.78 -4.78
CA PHE A 51 7.07 -1.15 -3.46
C PHE A 51 6.95 -2.65 -3.14
N ASN A 52 6.39 -3.47 -4.04
CA ASN A 52 5.95 -4.84 -3.73
C ASN A 52 5.12 -4.85 -2.43
N ALA A 53 4.18 -3.91 -2.33
CA ALA A 53 3.37 -3.72 -1.13
C ALA A 53 2.18 -4.67 -1.12
N GLY A 54 1.92 -5.22 0.07
CA GLY A 54 0.70 -5.97 0.33
C GLY A 54 -0.53 -5.06 0.26
N ARG A 55 -1.67 -5.65 -0.09
CA ARG A 55 -2.98 -5.05 0.15
C ARG A 55 -3.43 -5.52 1.53
N GLU A 56 -2.92 -4.90 2.59
CA GLU A 56 -3.39 -5.25 3.93
C GLU A 56 -4.78 -4.64 4.16
N ASP A 57 -5.79 -5.43 3.82
CA ASP A 57 -7.13 -5.20 4.31
C ASP A 57 -7.06 -5.23 5.85
N ASN A 58 -7.37 -4.09 6.49
CA ASN A 58 -7.54 -3.89 7.94
C ASN A 58 -6.31 -3.49 8.79
N CYS A 59 -5.45 -2.59 8.32
CA CYS A 59 -4.40 -2.00 9.17
C CYS A 59 -4.94 -1.22 10.39
N TYR A 60 -6.19 -0.74 10.33
CA TYR A 60 -6.89 -0.05 11.42
C TYR A 60 -7.73 -1.01 12.27
N GLN A 61 -7.58 -0.95 13.60
CA GLN A 61 -8.36 -1.74 14.56
C GLN A 61 -9.76 -1.19 14.80
N ASN A 62 -9.90 0.14 14.80
CA ASN A 62 -11.14 0.81 15.20
C ASN A 62 -12.21 0.84 14.10
N ASN A 63 -11.89 0.44 12.86
CA ASN A 63 -12.84 0.44 11.76
C ASN A 63 -12.42 -0.53 10.66
N ALA A 64 -13.10 -1.68 10.55
CA ALA A 64 -12.86 -2.68 9.51
C ALA A 64 -13.12 -2.18 8.07
N ARG A 65 -13.71 -0.99 7.88
CA ARG A 65 -13.86 -0.35 6.56
C ARG A 65 -12.73 0.64 6.24
N GLN A 66 -11.83 0.91 7.19
CA GLN A 66 -10.66 1.74 6.94
C GLN A 66 -9.50 0.85 6.54
N ALA A 67 -9.09 0.99 5.28
CA ALA A 67 -7.81 0.50 4.78
C ALA A 67 -6.88 1.70 4.62
N ALA A 68 -5.58 1.48 4.78
CA ALA A 68 -4.57 2.39 4.27
C ALA A 68 -4.44 2.20 2.76
N ASP A 69 -3.90 3.20 2.07
CA ASP A 69 -3.69 3.09 0.63
C ASP A 69 -2.52 2.14 0.33
N ILE A 70 -1.45 2.21 1.12
CA ILE A 70 -0.26 1.36 0.97
C ILE A 70 0.28 0.96 2.35
N VAL A 71 0.66 -0.31 2.51
CA VAL A 71 1.34 -0.83 3.70
C VAL A 71 2.61 -1.56 3.28
N LEU A 72 3.74 -1.16 3.84
CA LEU A 72 5.04 -1.78 3.63
C LEU A 72 5.44 -2.53 4.89
N THR A 73 5.72 -3.82 4.75
CA THR A 73 6.11 -4.68 5.86
C THR A 73 7.55 -5.19 5.69
N PRO A 74 8.35 -5.19 6.77
CA PRO A 74 9.68 -5.79 6.80
C PRO A 74 9.75 -7.18 6.17
N GLY A 75 10.81 -7.44 5.40
CA GLY A 75 11.06 -8.75 4.78
C GLY A 75 10.13 -9.14 3.63
N THR A 76 9.10 -8.32 3.34
CA THR A 76 8.17 -8.55 2.23
C THR A 76 8.28 -7.44 1.19
N SER A 77 8.20 -6.19 1.64
CA SER A 77 8.20 -5.03 0.75
C SER A 77 9.59 -4.66 0.28
N GLY A 78 9.74 -4.49 -1.03
CA GLY A 78 11.00 -4.14 -1.70
C GLY A 78 12.12 -5.18 -1.68
N ALA A 79 12.05 -6.22 -0.84
CA ALA A 79 13.16 -7.15 -0.60
C ALA A 79 13.57 -7.99 -1.84
N GLU A 80 12.63 -8.34 -2.72
CA GLU A 80 12.90 -9.13 -3.93
C GLU A 80 13.19 -8.29 -5.17
N VAL A 81 12.76 -7.02 -5.16
CA VAL A 81 12.76 -6.15 -6.35
C VAL A 81 13.89 -5.11 -6.31
N PHE A 82 14.37 -4.74 -5.11
CA PHE A 82 15.38 -3.70 -4.93
C PHE A 82 16.60 -4.24 -4.19
N ALA A 83 17.77 -3.66 -4.48
CA ALA A 83 19.01 -4.01 -3.80
C ALA A 83 19.01 -3.68 -2.30
N GLN A 84 18.17 -2.73 -1.89
CA GLN A 84 17.87 -2.40 -0.50
C GLN A 84 16.35 -2.26 -0.36
N PRO A 85 15.72 -2.92 0.62
CA PRO A 85 14.27 -2.80 0.82
C PRO A 85 13.91 -1.38 1.28
N TYR A 86 12.69 -0.94 0.95
CA TYR A 86 12.19 0.35 1.40
C TYR A 86 11.91 0.39 2.91
N VAL A 87 11.76 -0.78 3.53
CA VAL A 87 11.57 -0.95 4.97
C VAL A 87 12.48 -2.08 5.44
N ASP A 88 13.26 -1.81 6.49
CA ASP A 88 14.16 -2.82 7.08
C ASP A 88 13.51 -3.43 8.33
N GLU A 89 13.49 -2.69 9.44
CA GLU A 89 12.90 -3.17 10.70
C GLU A 89 11.50 -2.61 10.98
N GLU A 90 11.25 -1.36 10.61
CA GLU A 90 10.01 -0.64 10.90
C GLU A 90 9.00 -0.80 9.75
N SER A 91 7.73 -1.01 10.09
CA SER A 91 6.64 -0.96 9.10
C SER A 91 6.41 0.47 8.60
N VAL A 92 5.85 0.61 7.40
CA VAL A 92 5.41 1.90 6.87
C VAL A 92 3.97 1.82 6.41
N VAL A 93 3.16 2.79 6.82
CA VAL A 93 1.78 2.95 6.35
C VAL A 93 1.67 4.28 5.62
N ILE A 94 1.00 4.31 4.48
CA ILE A 94 0.87 5.52 3.66
C ILE A 94 -0.62 5.76 3.34
N GLU A 95 -1.07 6.97 3.64
CA GLU A 95 -2.24 7.60 3.05
C GLU A 95 -1.77 8.50 1.92
N LEU A 96 -2.17 8.21 0.69
CA LEU A 96 -1.76 8.91 -0.51
C LEU A 96 -2.91 9.78 -1.03
N LYS A 97 -2.64 11.08 -1.18
CA LYS A 97 -3.58 12.03 -1.76
C LYS A 97 -2.97 12.68 -2.99
N CYS A 98 -3.68 12.65 -4.10
CA CYS A 98 -3.18 13.21 -5.36
C CYS A 98 -4.01 14.43 -5.81
N GLU A 99 -3.33 15.51 -6.18
CA GLU A 99 -3.98 16.67 -6.77
C GLU A 99 -4.37 16.37 -8.23
N SER A 100 -5.64 16.55 -8.55
CA SER A 100 -6.19 16.53 -9.90
C SER A 100 -6.80 17.88 -10.22
N TYR A 101 -6.90 18.21 -11.51
CA TYR A 101 -7.59 19.43 -11.96
C TYR A 101 -9.01 19.53 -11.38
N TRP A 102 -9.70 18.39 -11.25
CA TRP A 102 -11.10 18.32 -10.81
C TRP A 102 -11.30 18.34 -9.31
N ASN A 103 -10.29 17.96 -8.51
CA ASN A 103 -10.37 17.97 -7.04
C ASN A 103 -9.58 19.13 -6.40
N ALA A 104 -8.91 20.00 -7.18
CA ALA A 104 -8.05 21.07 -6.66
C ALA A 104 -8.70 21.86 -5.49
N GLN A 105 -9.96 22.29 -5.64
CA GLN A 105 -10.69 23.03 -4.60
C GLN A 105 -10.92 22.25 -3.29
N LYS A 106 -10.94 20.92 -3.36
CA LYS A 106 -11.15 20.02 -2.21
C LYS A 106 -9.86 19.39 -1.72
N PHE A 107 -8.79 19.45 -2.50
CA PHE A 107 -7.52 18.76 -2.25
C PHE A 107 -7.02 19.00 -0.82
N ARG A 108 -6.88 20.27 -0.42
CA ARG A 108 -6.54 20.66 0.95
C ARG A 108 -7.41 20.02 2.02
N SER A 109 -8.73 20.02 1.81
CA SER A 109 -9.66 19.49 2.80
C SER A 109 -9.60 17.97 2.91
N GLU A 110 -9.29 17.26 1.81
CA GLU A 110 -9.11 15.82 1.82
C GLU A 110 -7.77 15.43 2.45
N VAL A 111 -6.67 16.10 2.11
CA VAL A 111 -5.36 15.90 2.78
C VAL A 111 -5.49 16.11 4.29
N LYS A 112 -6.22 17.14 4.71
CA LYS A 112 -6.46 17.38 6.14
C LYS A 112 -7.18 16.21 6.83
N LYS A 113 -8.08 15.49 6.14
CA LYS A 113 -8.72 14.28 6.70
C LYS A 113 -7.72 13.15 6.83
N ASP A 114 -6.82 12.97 5.86
CA ASP A 114 -5.78 11.95 5.91
C ASP A 114 -4.79 12.22 7.04
N MET A 115 -4.39 13.47 7.25
CA MET A 115 -3.60 13.86 8.44
C MET A 115 -4.32 13.54 9.75
N GLN A 116 -5.64 13.72 9.82
CA GLN A 116 -6.43 13.34 10.99
C GLN A 116 -6.46 11.82 11.18
N LYS A 117 -6.55 11.06 10.09
CA LYS A 117 -6.49 9.60 10.08
C LYS A 117 -5.14 9.09 10.60
N VAL A 118 -4.03 9.68 10.15
CA VAL A 118 -2.68 9.38 10.66
C VAL A 118 -2.56 9.70 12.16
N ASN A 119 -3.04 10.86 12.59
CA ASN A 119 -2.92 11.29 13.99
C ASN A 119 -3.83 10.54 14.96
N SER A 120 -5.04 10.16 14.56
CA SER A 120 -6.04 9.55 15.44
C SER A 120 -6.27 8.06 15.21
N GLY A 121 -5.65 7.50 14.17
CA GLY A 121 -5.73 6.08 13.83
C GLY A 121 -5.29 5.18 14.98
N VAL A 122 -6.04 4.10 15.17
CA VAL A 122 -5.67 2.98 16.05
C VAL A 122 -5.26 1.83 15.15
N PHE A 123 -3.97 1.52 15.14
CA PHE A 123 -3.37 0.53 14.24
C PHE A 123 -3.28 -0.84 14.90
N ARG A 124 -3.22 -1.90 14.10
CA ARG A 124 -3.00 -3.25 14.61
C ARG A 124 -1.65 -3.35 15.32
N GLU A 125 -1.64 -3.95 16.49
CA GLU A 125 -0.43 -4.20 17.29
C GLU A 125 0.67 -4.91 16.50
N SER A 126 0.29 -5.89 15.66
CA SER A 126 1.24 -6.60 14.79
C SER A 126 2.01 -5.68 13.83
N LEU A 127 1.43 -4.55 13.40
CA LEU A 127 2.11 -3.55 12.58
C LEU A 127 3.06 -2.66 13.40
N LEU A 128 2.76 -2.48 14.68
CA LEU A 128 3.49 -1.57 15.57
C LEU A 128 4.65 -2.24 16.31
N GLN A 129 4.64 -3.58 16.42
CA GLN A 129 5.57 -4.35 17.25
C GLN A 129 7.05 -4.02 17.02
N ARG A 130 7.46 -3.82 15.77
CA ARG A 130 8.85 -3.49 15.38
C ARG A 130 9.07 -2.00 15.11
N GLY A 131 8.15 -1.15 15.54
CA GLY A 131 8.09 0.25 15.17
C GLY A 131 7.38 0.45 13.83
N CYS A 132 6.76 1.62 13.65
CA CYS A 132 5.98 1.94 12.47
C CYS A 132 5.96 3.45 12.18
N ASN A 133 6.19 3.81 10.92
CA ASN A 133 6.02 5.18 10.45
C ASN A 133 4.75 5.29 9.61
N VAL A 134 3.81 6.13 10.06
CA VAL A 134 2.54 6.35 9.34
C VAL A 134 2.59 7.72 8.67
N TYR A 135 2.59 7.72 7.35
CA TYR A 135 2.66 8.92 6.52
C TYR A 135 1.30 9.31 5.94
N CYS A 136 1.06 10.61 5.89
CA CYS A 136 0.18 11.24 4.92
C CYS A 136 1.07 11.87 3.85
N ILE A 137 1.00 11.36 2.62
CA ILE A 137 1.76 11.86 1.47
C ILE A 137 0.80 12.53 0.51
N ALA A 138 1.10 13.77 0.12
CA ALA A 138 0.34 14.54 -0.83
C ALA A 138 1.18 14.88 -2.07
N LEU A 139 0.66 14.54 -3.25
CA LEU A 139 1.27 14.89 -4.54
C LEU A 139 0.60 16.16 -5.07
N ALA A 140 1.28 17.30 -4.91
CA ALA A 140 0.79 18.59 -5.38
C ALA A 140 1.29 18.86 -6.80
N MET A 141 0.37 19.01 -7.75
CA MET A 141 0.64 19.28 -9.17
C MET A 141 0.80 20.77 -9.44
N THR A 142 0.20 21.63 -8.61
CA THR A 142 0.15 23.07 -8.83
C THR A 142 0.77 23.86 -7.69
N GLY A 143 1.14 25.13 -7.96
CA GLY A 143 1.60 26.05 -6.92
C GLY A 143 0.52 26.40 -5.88
N GLU A 144 -0.76 26.32 -6.24
CA GLU A 144 -1.86 26.48 -5.28
C GLU A 144 -1.95 25.26 -4.35
N GLY A 145 -1.87 24.05 -4.91
CA GLY A 145 -1.78 22.82 -4.13
C GLY A 145 -0.58 22.82 -3.19
N ALA A 146 0.58 23.28 -3.66
CA ALA A 146 1.79 23.45 -2.85
C ALA A 146 1.58 24.39 -1.65
N TYR A 147 1.04 25.58 -1.92
CA TYR A 147 0.71 26.56 -0.87
C TYR A 147 -0.29 25.98 0.14
N ASP A 148 -1.28 25.22 -0.33
CA ASP A 148 -2.23 24.56 0.54
C ASP A 148 -1.57 23.52 1.46
N MET A 149 -0.61 22.72 0.95
CA MET A 149 0.13 21.73 1.76
C MET A 149 1.00 22.40 2.81
N GLU A 150 1.74 23.44 2.43
CA GLU A 150 2.53 24.26 3.36
C GLU A 150 1.63 24.85 4.46
N SER A 151 0.45 25.37 4.09
CA SER A 151 -0.51 25.94 5.05
C SER A 151 -1.09 24.93 6.05
N LEU A 152 -1.08 23.64 5.70
CA LEU A 152 -1.49 22.55 6.58
C LEU A 152 -0.36 22.09 7.50
N GLY A 153 0.88 22.53 7.25
CA GLY A 153 2.07 22.12 8.00
C GLY A 153 2.66 20.80 7.53
N LEU A 154 2.43 20.41 6.27
CA LEU A 154 3.20 19.33 5.65
C LEU A 154 4.60 19.86 5.30
N GLU A 155 5.57 18.97 5.29
CA GLU A 155 6.94 19.24 4.90
C GLU A 155 7.15 18.86 3.43
N LEU A 156 7.87 19.70 2.69
CA LEU A 156 8.24 19.42 1.30
C LEU A 156 9.45 18.47 1.29
N PHE A 157 9.39 17.41 0.49
CA PHE A 157 10.57 16.61 0.21
C PHE A 157 11.40 17.24 -0.92
N GLU A 158 12.64 17.59 -0.63
CA GLU A 158 13.61 18.09 -1.61
C GLU A 158 14.62 16.99 -1.94
N SER A 159 14.56 16.43 -3.15
CA SER A 159 15.56 15.46 -3.59
C SER A 159 16.85 16.15 -4.03
N ASN A 160 17.98 15.63 -3.55
CA ASN A 160 19.31 16.05 -3.98
C ASN A 160 19.66 15.56 -5.40
N GLY A 161 18.87 14.65 -5.98
CA GLY A 161 19.17 13.95 -7.23
C GLY A 161 18.86 14.72 -8.52
N GLY A 162 18.21 15.90 -8.44
CA GLY A 162 17.89 16.73 -9.61
C GLY A 162 16.87 16.14 -10.59
N LEU A 163 16.30 14.96 -10.30
CA LEU A 163 15.20 14.38 -11.05
C LEU A 163 13.90 15.12 -10.71
N GLY A 164 13.23 15.65 -11.73
CA GLY A 164 11.96 16.35 -11.58
C GLY A 164 10.77 15.45 -11.92
N ALA A 165 9.84 15.32 -10.99
CA ALA A 165 8.49 14.81 -11.23
C ALA A 165 7.55 15.96 -11.61
N PRO A 166 6.40 15.70 -12.27
CA PRO A 166 5.39 16.73 -12.56
C PRO A 166 4.61 17.19 -11.32
N PHE A 167 4.95 16.70 -10.14
CA PHE A 167 4.39 17.08 -8.85
C PHE A 167 5.49 17.34 -7.82
N GLN A 168 5.12 18.02 -6.76
CA GLN A 168 5.87 18.10 -5.51
C GLN A 168 5.35 17.06 -4.52
N VAL A 169 6.27 16.48 -3.75
CA VAL A 169 5.94 15.48 -2.73
C VAL A 169 5.95 16.14 -1.36
N TRP A 170 4.78 16.22 -0.74
CA TRP A 170 4.59 16.78 0.58
C TRP A 170 4.24 15.68 1.57
N TRP A 171 4.70 15.78 2.82
CA TRP A 171 4.51 14.72 3.79
C TRP A 171 4.23 15.22 5.21
N PHE A 172 3.49 14.41 5.96
CA PHE A 172 3.30 14.51 7.40
C PHE A 172 3.39 13.10 7.98
N MET A 173 3.99 12.94 9.16
CA MET A 173 4.26 11.61 9.71
C MET A 173 3.96 11.52 11.21
N ARG A 174 3.45 10.35 11.62
CA ARG A 174 3.38 9.91 13.01
C ARG A 174 4.21 8.63 13.19
N ARG A 175 5.16 8.68 14.11
CA ARG A 175 6.05 7.57 14.45
C ARG A 175 5.54 6.81 15.66
N PHE A 176 5.65 5.49 15.59
CA PHE A 176 5.48 4.55 16.68
C PHE A 176 6.82 3.85 16.89
N GLU A 177 7.37 3.96 18.09
CA GLU A 177 8.62 3.27 18.43
C GLU A 177 8.37 1.77 18.61
N ALA A 178 9.40 0.97 18.37
CA ALA A 178 9.36 -0.45 18.66
C ALA A 178 9.15 -0.69 20.16
N GLU A 179 8.41 -1.73 20.51
CA GLU A 179 8.30 -2.15 21.90
C GLU A 179 9.62 -2.81 22.31
N GLU A 180 10.29 -2.29 23.34
CA GLU A 180 11.44 -2.95 23.95
C GLU A 180 10.94 -4.27 24.57
N ARG A 181 11.05 -5.36 23.83
CA ARG A 181 10.74 -6.69 24.34
C ARG A 181 11.79 -7.01 25.40
N SER A 182 11.42 -6.89 26.67
CA SER A 182 12.27 -7.37 27.76
C SER A 182 12.56 -8.85 27.52
N GLU A 183 13.83 -9.20 27.34
CA GLU A 183 14.33 -10.57 27.13
C GLU A 183 14.13 -11.49 28.37
N GLU A 184 13.21 -11.14 29.26
CA GLU A 184 12.88 -11.88 30.47
C GLU A 184 11.56 -12.63 30.23
N GLU A 185 11.59 -13.74 29.48
CA GLU A 185 10.65 -14.89 29.61
C GLU A 185 10.90 -15.94 28.49
N GLU A 186 12.14 -16.41 28.33
CA GLU A 186 12.43 -17.70 27.67
C GLU A 186 13.29 -18.57 28.61
N ASP A 187 12.76 -18.91 29.77
CA ASP A 187 13.19 -20.09 30.54
C ASP A 187 11.99 -20.68 31.31
N GLY A 188 10.98 -21.11 30.56
CA GLY A 188 9.83 -21.87 31.05
C GLY A 188 9.95 -23.30 30.58
N GLY A 189 10.60 -24.13 31.40
CA GLY A 189 11.10 -25.47 31.10
C GLY A 189 10.16 -26.41 30.32
N SER A 190 10.79 -27.22 29.45
CA SER A 190 10.18 -28.36 28.77
C SER A 190 9.59 -29.34 29.79
N MET A 191 8.26 -29.44 29.82
CA MET A 191 7.58 -30.61 30.39
C MET A 191 7.42 -31.64 29.28
N ASP A 192 8.35 -32.60 29.28
CA ASP A 192 8.12 -33.95 28.78
C ASP A 192 6.92 -34.56 29.51
N GLU A 193 5.82 -34.83 28.83
CA GLU A 193 4.96 -35.99 29.13
C GLU A 193 4.52 -36.61 27.80
N ASN A 194 5.22 -37.70 27.45
CA ASN A 194 4.65 -38.84 26.75
C ASN A 194 3.31 -39.21 27.39
N ASP A 195 2.28 -39.44 26.60
CA ASP A 195 1.39 -40.56 26.89
C ASP A 195 0.75 -41.12 25.62
N GLU A 196 0.48 -42.41 25.72
CA GLU A 196 0.51 -43.40 24.65
C GLU A 196 -0.76 -43.46 23.78
N GLU A 197 -0.59 -44.17 22.67
CA GLU A 197 -1.57 -44.60 21.67
C GLU A 197 -2.79 -45.30 22.29
N GLU A 198 -3.98 -45.20 21.67
CA GLU A 198 -4.82 -46.37 21.42
C GLU A 198 -5.55 -46.24 20.07
N GLU A 199 -5.34 -47.27 19.25
CA GLU A 199 -6.12 -47.65 18.07
C GLU A 199 -7.48 -48.19 18.51
N ASP A 200 -8.54 -47.92 17.74
CA ASP A 200 -9.65 -48.86 17.61
C ASP A 200 -10.23 -48.74 16.18
N GLU A 201 -10.19 -49.88 15.49
CA GLU A 201 -10.77 -50.17 14.18
C GLU A 201 -12.31 -50.36 14.29
N ASP A 202 -12.93 -50.59 13.11
CA ASP A 202 -14.25 -51.19 12.88
C ASP A 202 -15.48 -50.24 12.98
N ASP A 203 -16.47 -50.24 12.08
CA ASP A 203 -16.81 -51.02 10.88
C ASP A 203 -18.07 -50.41 10.20
N GLU A 204 -18.34 -50.84 8.95
CA GLU A 204 -19.60 -50.83 8.17
C GLU A 204 -20.42 -49.51 8.06
N GLY A 205 -20.74 -48.98 6.88
CA GLY A 205 -21.22 -49.67 5.68
C GLY A 205 -22.73 -49.49 5.54
N VAL A 206 -23.20 -48.47 4.81
CA VAL A 206 -24.47 -48.56 4.05
C VAL A 206 -24.53 -47.53 2.91
N ASP A 207 -24.65 -48.06 1.71
CA ASP A 207 -24.94 -47.40 0.45
C ASP A 207 -26.46 -47.53 0.16
N PHE A 208 -27.14 -46.44 -0.19
CA PHE A 208 -28.42 -46.42 -0.91
C PHE A 208 -28.64 -45.02 -1.53
N GLY A 209 -28.42 -44.88 -2.84
CA GLY A 209 -29.02 -43.82 -3.66
C GLY A 209 -30.48 -44.13 -4.02
N PRO A 210 -30.99 -43.67 -5.18
CA PRO A 210 -31.10 -42.30 -5.70
C PRO A 210 -32.59 -41.92 -5.91
N ASP A 211 -32.93 -40.63 -6.07
CA ASP A 211 -34.11 -40.16 -6.85
C ASP A 211 -34.02 -38.63 -7.05
N GLU A 212 -33.82 -38.14 -8.28
CA GLU A 212 -34.84 -37.57 -9.20
C GLU A 212 -35.64 -36.41 -8.58
N GLY A 213 -35.78 -35.22 -9.15
CA GLY A 213 -35.54 -34.71 -10.49
C GLY A 213 -36.46 -33.48 -10.72
N SER A 214 -36.22 -32.78 -11.83
CA SER A 214 -37.07 -31.75 -12.49
C SER A 214 -37.03 -30.32 -11.91
N SER A 215 -36.45 -29.34 -12.63
CA SER A 215 -37.05 -28.53 -13.74
C SER A 215 -37.67 -27.24 -13.16
N ASP A 216 -37.54 -26.02 -13.64
CA ASP A 216 -36.97 -25.42 -14.85
C ASP A 216 -36.69 -23.93 -14.55
N GLU A 217 -35.77 -23.38 -15.35
CA GLU A 217 -35.76 -22.04 -15.95
C GLU A 217 -36.47 -20.86 -15.25
N GLU A 218 -35.70 -19.83 -14.90
CA GLU A 218 -35.68 -18.55 -15.63
C GLU A 218 -34.50 -17.72 -15.10
N GLY A 219 -33.80 -17.04 -16.00
CA GLY A 219 -32.50 -16.43 -15.72
C GLY A 219 -32.41 -14.96 -16.05
N ASP A 220 -31.35 -14.34 -15.55
CA ASP A 220 -30.90 -13.02 -15.96
C ASP A 220 -29.41 -12.95 -15.67
N GLY A 221 -28.62 -12.93 -16.75
CA GLY A 221 -27.17 -12.97 -16.69
C GLY A 221 -26.53 -11.64 -16.31
N TYR A 222 -25.41 -11.74 -15.60
CA TYR A 222 -24.32 -10.77 -15.71
C TYR A 222 -23.02 -11.54 -15.95
N ASP A 223 -22.55 -11.40 -17.18
CA ASP A 223 -21.33 -11.95 -17.74
C ASP A 223 -20.12 -11.16 -17.19
N ASN A 224 -19.33 -11.79 -16.31
CA ASN A 224 -18.05 -11.27 -15.83
C ASN A 224 -16.92 -11.90 -16.65
N GLY A 225 -16.80 -11.47 -17.91
CA GLY A 225 -15.69 -11.82 -18.79
C GLY A 225 -14.40 -11.06 -18.43
N TYR A 226 -13.65 -11.58 -17.46
CA TYR A 226 -12.22 -11.29 -17.33
C TYR A 226 -11.47 -11.96 -18.48
N HIS A 227 -11.22 -11.22 -19.57
CA HIS A 227 -10.36 -11.70 -20.65
C HIS A 227 -8.92 -11.23 -20.42
N ASN A 228 -8.15 -12.08 -19.74
CA ASN A 228 -6.69 -12.01 -19.70
C ASN A 228 -6.14 -12.56 -21.03
N GLY A 229 -5.77 -11.68 -21.95
CA GLY A 229 -5.13 -12.03 -23.22
C GLY A 229 -3.62 -11.84 -23.15
N TYR A 230 -2.90 -12.80 -22.57
CA TYR A 230 -1.47 -12.96 -22.83
C TYR A 230 -1.28 -13.44 -24.27
N HIS A 231 -0.75 -12.58 -25.15
CA HIS A 231 -0.16 -13.02 -26.41
C HIS A 231 1.35 -12.83 -26.38
N SER A 232 2.04 -13.95 -26.13
CA SER A 232 3.46 -14.11 -26.44
C SER A 232 3.64 -14.27 -27.96
N GLY A 233 4.54 -13.44 -28.51
CA GLY A 233 5.44 -13.77 -29.62
C GLY A 233 4.89 -13.61 -31.04
N HIS A 234 5.46 -12.67 -31.81
CA HIS A 234 6.33 -13.01 -32.94
C HIS A 234 7.04 -11.78 -33.52
N ASN A 235 8.31 -12.01 -33.90
CA ASN A 235 9.22 -11.19 -34.69
C ASN A 235 8.57 -10.28 -35.75
N GLY A 236 9.07 -9.06 -35.85
CA GLY A 236 8.82 -8.18 -37.00
C GLY A 236 9.63 -6.90 -36.89
N GLY A 237 10.93 -6.99 -37.16
CA GLY A 237 11.80 -5.83 -37.28
C GLY A 237 11.37 -4.92 -38.43
N TRP A 238 11.51 -3.61 -38.21
CA TRP A 238 11.57 -2.62 -39.27
C TRP A 238 12.61 -1.58 -38.91
N ASP A 239 13.79 -1.77 -39.51
CA ASP A 239 14.68 -0.70 -39.94
C ASP A 239 13.88 0.40 -40.63
N LEU A 240 14.14 1.66 -40.29
CA LEU A 240 13.83 2.81 -41.14
C LEU A 240 14.80 3.95 -40.82
N HIS A 241 15.95 3.90 -41.51
CA HIS A 241 16.74 5.08 -41.85
C HIS A 241 16.28 5.68 -43.18
N TYR A 242 16.68 6.94 -43.41
CA TYR A 242 16.48 7.85 -44.56
C TYR A 242 15.19 8.70 -44.48
N TYR A 243 15.22 10.04 -44.40
CA TYR A 243 16.19 11.06 -44.82
C TYR A 243 16.42 12.13 -43.74
#